data_AF-A0A915XVY0-F1
#
_entry.id   AF-A0A915XVY0-F1
#
_cell.length_a   1.000
_cell.length_b   1.000
_cell.length_c   1.000
_cell.angle_alpha   90.00
_cell.angle_beta   90.00
_cell.angle_gamma   90.00
#
_symmetry.space_group_name_H-M   'P 1'
#
loop_
_entity.id
_entity.type
_entity.pdbx_description
1 polymer ?
#
loop_
_entity_poly.entity_id
_entity_poly.type
_entity_poly.pdbx_seq_one_letter_code
_entity_poly.pdbx_strand_id
1 'polypeptide(L)'
;MTTWITSLTSLPNLHPALVHFPIALLLTALGFEIACLIPSRHRVWLDRVTALLYALGTLAAAATYLSGRDAEDSLSDVPTAAQPIIAAHADWALRTLLFFVLLAVVRVVATWLQVRAGKPLLVGARLGFVAAGMVGAWLLFQTADRGGALVFRHGVAVRPMTQVQEKPKTTEPAAPSGSPALHLGNDGSLTFSPGAGDETVLGTILKDPEGGAPLAVRVVPSPAHEPGLTLEVNGKAMMVFDPVFRDVEVAATFDLSHFSGRAGVLHHVRGKAQASGFSLSTDGQAQLFAITPAGERTLDQARVAAPRSETMITATAWGRHLKGMVDGATVAHGHEDSGSEGKVGLLLEGSGTVRLLRVRAVPLSGH
;
A
#
# COMPACT_ATOMS: atom_id res chain seq x y z
N MET A 1 -36.30 20.14 -6.85
CA MET A 1 -36.25 19.19 -5.71
C MET A 1 -35.07 19.59 -4.84
N THR A 2 -35.33 20.07 -3.62
CA THR A 2 -34.30 20.43 -2.63
C THR A 2 -33.60 19.17 -2.14
N THR A 3 -32.30 19.06 -2.36
CA THR A 3 -31.47 17.96 -1.87
C THR A 3 -31.20 18.18 -0.38
N TRP A 4 -32.08 17.67 0.49
CA TRP A 4 -31.96 17.77 1.96
C TRP A 4 -30.79 16.97 2.55
N ILE A 5 -30.08 16.20 1.71
CA ILE A 5 -28.91 15.41 2.08
C ILE A 5 -27.76 15.87 1.17
N THR A 6 -27.01 16.87 1.61
CA THR A 6 -25.90 17.43 0.83
C THR A 6 -24.57 16.74 1.15
N SER A 7 -24.40 16.30 2.40
CA SER A 7 -23.14 15.72 2.89
C SER A 7 -22.94 14.25 2.47
N LEU A 8 -23.95 13.38 2.60
CA LEU A 8 -23.81 11.95 2.24
C LEU A 8 -23.55 11.75 0.74
N THR A 9 -24.15 12.58 -0.12
CA THR A 9 -23.96 12.53 -1.58
C THR A 9 -22.61 13.08 -2.05
N SER A 10 -21.82 13.66 -1.14
CA SER A 10 -20.53 14.30 -1.44
C SER A 10 -19.32 13.52 -0.92
N LEU A 11 -19.55 12.45 -0.14
CA LEU A 11 -18.49 11.58 0.34
C LEU A 11 -18.02 10.66 -0.80
N PRO A 12 -16.72 10.62 -1.14
CA PRO A 12 -16.21 9.69 -2.15
C PRO A 12 -16.35 8.22 -1.73
N ASN A 13 -16.41 7.95 -0.42
CA ASN A 13 -16.74 6.64 0.14
C ASN A 13 -17.36 6.81 1.55
N LEU A 14 -18.03 5.77 2.04
CA LEU A 14 -18.75 5.81 3.33
C LEU A 14 -17.84 5.65 4.57
N HIS A 15 -16.58 5.26 4.38
CA HIS A 15 -15.70 4.88 5.48
C HIS A 15 -15.51 6.02 6.52
N PRO A 16 -15.22 7.28 6.14
CA PRO A 16 -15.09 8.40 7.09
C PRO A 16 -16.37 8.70 7.89
N ALA A 17 -17.55 8.31 7.40
CA ALA A 17 -18.77 8.43 8.19
C ALA A 17 -18.85 7.30 9.24
N LEU A 18 -18.52 6.07 8.83
CA LEU A 18 -18.65 4.88 9.66
C LEU A 18 -17.70 4.84 10.86
N VAL A 19 -16.52 5.47 10.77
CA VAL A 19 -15.52 5.46 11.87
C VAL A 19 -16.04 6.04 13.20
N HIS A 20 -17.07 6.89 13.18
CA HIS A 20 -17.62 7.51 14.39
C HIS A 20 -18.33 6.50 15.30
N PHE A 21 -18.97 5.48 14.72
CA PHE A 21 -19.73 4.48 15.48
C PHE A 21 -18.86 3.64 16.42
N PRO A 22 -17.78 2.96 15.97
CA PRO A 22 -16.93 2.20 16.89
C PRO A 22 -16.27 3.11 17.93
N ILE A 23 -15.82 4.31 17.54
CA ILE A 23 -15.19 5.27 18.48
C ILE A 23 -16.17 5.62 19.60
N ALA A 24 -17.39 6.07 19.26
CA ALA A 24 -18.37 6.47 20.27
C ALA A 24 -18.82 5.30 21.15
N LEU A 25 -19.17 4.15 20.56
CA LEU A 25 -19.69 3.00 21.30
C LEU A 25 -18.65 2.38 22.24
N LEU A 26 -17.41 2.22 21.79
CA LEU A 26 -16.36 1.57 22.58
C LEU A 26 -15.82 2.48 23.69
N LEU A 27 -15.71 3.79 23.46
CA LEU A 27 -15.36 4.74 24.52
C LEU A 27 -16.49 4.88 25.55
N THR A 28 -17.75 4.83 25.10
CA THR A 28 -18.89 4.78 26.02
C THR A 28 -18.88 3.49 26.83
N ALA A 29 -18.55 2.34 26.22
CA ALA A 29 -18.39 1.08 26.93
C ALA A 29 -17.34 1.18 28.04
N LEU A 30 -16.17 1.78 27.77
CA LEU A 30 -15.14 2.03 28.77
C LEU A 30 -15.65 2.93 29.91
N GLY A 31 -16.40 4.00 29.59
CA GLY A 31 -17.03 4.85 30.60
C GLY A 31 -17.97 4.07 31.53
N PHE A 32 -18.78 3.18 30.97
CA PHE A 32 -19.64 2.29 31.75
C PHE A 32 -18.86 1.23 32.54
N GLU A 33 -17.73 0.74 32.01
CA GLU A 33 -16.84 -0.19 32.71
C GLU A 33 -16.20 0.48 33.94
N ILE A 34 -15.83 1.76 33.84
CA ILE A 34 -15.36 2.56 34.98
C ILE A 34 -16.51 2.81 35.96
N ALA A 35 -17.70 3.18 35.49
CA ALA A 35 -18.88 3.38 36.33
C ALA A 35 -19.26 2.11 37.11
N CYS A 36 -19.03 0.93 36.52
CA CYS A 36 -19.22 -0.35 37.15
C CYS A 36 -18.34 -0.58 38.39
N LEU A 37 -17.24 0.16 38.59
CA LEU A 37 -16.43 0.10 39.81
C LEU A 37 -17.17 0.66 41.04
N ILE A 38 -18.08 1.60 40.81
CA ILE A 38 -18.86 2.24 41.87
C ILE A 38 -19.94 1.25 42.36
N PRO A 39 -20.02 0.97 43.68
CA PRO A 39 -21.09 0.15 44.24
C PRO A 39 -22.47 0.78 43.93
N SER A 40 -23.37 0.00 43.32
CA SER A 40 -24.70 0.48 42.93
C SER A 40 -25.71 -0.66 42.93
N ARG A 41 -26.96 -0.35 43.29
CA ARG A 41 -28.12 -1.27 43.17
C ARG A 41 -28.42 -1.67 41.72
N HIS A 42 -27.95 -0.89 40.75
CA HIS A 42 -28.18 -1.13 39.31
C HIS A 42 -27.02 -1.88 38.63
N ARG A 43 -26.13 -2.50 39.41
CA ARG A 43 -24.89 -3.09 38.89
C ARG A 43 -25.09 -4.15 37.81
N VAL A 44 -26.10 -5.02 37.95
CA VAL A 44 -26.40 -6.05 36.94
C VAL A 44 -26.85 -5.42 35.62
N TRP A 45 -27.61 -4.32 35.67
CA TRP A 45 -28.01 -3.58 34.47
C TRP A 45 -26.79 -2.92 33.82
N LEU A 46 -25.92 -2.27 34.60
CA LEU A 46 -24.68 -1.68 34.09
C LEU A 46 -23.79 -2.73 33.42
N ASP A 47 -23.61 -3.91 34.01
CA ASP A 47 -22.81 -4.99 33.43
C ASP A 47 -23.38 -5.45 32.07
N ARG A 48 -24.71 -5.57 31.95
CA ARG A 48 -25.39 -5.93 30.69
C ARG A 48 -25.25 -4.86 29.61
N VAL A 49 -25.45 -3.59 29.98
CA VAL A 49 -25.29 -2.46 29.05
C VAL A 49 -23.84 -2.36 28.58
N THR A 50 -22.87 -2.54 29.48
CA THR A 50 -21.45 -2.51 29.13
C THR A 50 -21.10 -3.62 28.13
N ALA A 51 -21.56 -4.85 28.37
CA ALA A 51 -21.36 -5.97 27.46
C ALA A 51 -22.03 -5.73 26.09
N LEU A 52 -23.24 -5.15 26.07
CA LEU A 52 -23.93 -4.79 24.84
C LEU A 52 -23.19 -3.70 24.05
N LEU A 53 -22.67 -2.67 24.72
CA LEU A 53 -21.89 -1.61 24.08
C LEU A 53 -20.59 -2.14 23.47
N TYR A 54 -19.87 -3.03 24.16
CA TYR A 54 -18.70 -3.70 23.58
C TYR A 54 -19.08 -4.54 22.36
N ALA A 55 -20.17 -5.30 22.42
CA ALA A 55 -20.63 -6.10 21.28
C ALA A 55 -21.00 -5.23 20.07
N LEU A 56 -21.85 -4.20 20.27
CA LEU A 56 -22.27 -3.29 19.20
C LEU A 56 -21.10 -2.47 18.65
N GLY A 57 -20.22 -1.96 19.52
CA GLY A 57 -19.03 -1.22 19.11
C GLY A 57 -18.05 -2.08 18.31
N THR A 58 -17.92 -3.36 18.65
CA THR A 58 -17.11 -4.33 17.89
C THR A 58 -17.72 -4.65 16.53
N LEU A 59 -19.05 -4.83 16.45
CA LEU A 59 -19.75 -5.02 15.17
C LEU A 59 -19.60 -3.78 14.27
N ALA A 60 -19.72 -2.58 14.84
CA ALA A 60 -19.46 -1.33 14.13
C ALA A 60 -17.99 -1.23 13.66
N ALA A 61 -17.03 -1.68 14.47
CA ALA A 61 -15.61 -1.73 14.09
C ALA A 61 -15.38 -2.70 12.92
N ALA A 62 -16.03 -3.86 12.92
CA ALA A 62 -15.97 -4.81 11.81
C ALA A 62 -16.53 -4.21 10.52
N ALA A 63 -17.72 -3.60 10.58
CA ALA A 63 -18.31 -2.91 9.43
C ALA A 63 -17.42 -1.75 8.93
N THR A 64 -16.82 -0.99 9.84
CA THR A 64 -15.89 0.10 9.52
C THR A 64 -14.63 -0.43 8.85
N TYR A 65 -14.04 -1.52 9.36
CA TYR A 65 -12.86 -2.16 8.77
C TYR A 65 -13.13 -2.64 7.33
N LEU A 66 -14.27 -3.31 7.11
CA LEU A 66 -14.68 -3.75 5.77
C LEU A 66 -14.86 -2.55 4.82
N SER A 67 -15.58 -1.52 5.26
CA SER A 67 -15.75 -0.31 4.46
C SER A 67 -14.43 0.40 4.13
N GLY A 68 -13.42 0.27 4.99
CA GLY A 68 -12.08 0.84 4.76
C GLY A 68 -11.30 0.09 3.69
N ARG A 69 -11.47 -1.24 3.62
CA ARG A 69 -10.90 -2.05 2.53
C ARG A 69 -11.53 -1.69 1.19
N ASP A 70 -12.87 -1.60 1.15
CA ASP A 70 -13.59 -1.19 -0.06
C ASP A 70 -13.17 0.23 -0.49
N ALA A 71 -12.97 1.13 0.48
CA ALA A 71 -12.49 2.48 0.21
C ALA A 71 -11.08 2.46 -0.38
N GLU A 72 -10.16 1.68 0.17
CA GLU A 72 -8.79 1.55 -0.34
C GLU A 72 -8.76 1.07 -1.80
N ASP A 73 -9.55 0.06 -2.15
CA ASP A 73 -9.61 -0.49 -3.50
C ASP A 73 -10.27 0.49 -4.51
N SER A 74 -11.12 1.41 -4.03
CA SER A 74 -11.75 2.45 -4.86
C SER A 74 -10.84 3.65 -5.17
N LEU A 75 -9.72 3.79 -4.46
CA LEU A 75 -8.84 4.95 -4.57
C LEU A 75 -7.78 4.72 -5.67
N SER A 76 -8.07 5.18 -6.90
CA SER A 76 -7.13 5.07 -8.03
C SER A 76 -5.99 6.09 -7.97
N ASP A 77 -6.24 7.30 -7.46
CA ASP A 77 -5.35 8.46 -7.59
C ASP A 77 -4.76 8.92 -6.24
N VAL A 78 -4.13 7.99 -5.50
CA VAL A 78 -3.50 8.32 -4.22
C VAL A 78 -2.03 8.66 -4.43
N PRO A 79 -1.53 9.78 -3.89
CA PRO A 79 -0.10 10.07 -3.89
C PRO A 79 0.69 8.93 -3.26
N THR A 80 1.77 8.47 -3.90
CA THR A 80 2.52 7.32 -3.37
C THR A 80 3.05 7.55 -1.95
N ALA A 81 3.35 8.80 -1.60
CA ALA A 81 3.77 9.18 -0.25
C ALA A 81 2.72 8.87 0.84
N ALA A 82 1.44 8.68 0.47
CA ALA A 82 0.38 8.32 1.40
C ALA A 82 0.20 6.80 1.55
N GLN A 83 0.73 5.98 0.63
CA GLN A 83 0.57 4.52 0.65
C GLN A 83 1.07 3.88 1.96
N PRO A 84 2.24 4.27 2.52
CA PRO A 84 2.69 3.74 3.82
C PRO A 84 1.72 4.01 4.97
N ILE A 85 1.06 5.17 4.94
CA ILE A 85 0.14 5.59 6.01
C ILE A 85 -1.20 4.86 5.87
N ILE A 86 -1.67 4.61 4.65
CA ILE A 86 -2.88 3.81 4.38
C ILE A 86 -2.68 2.41 4.94
N ALA A 87 -1.59 1.77 4.55
CA ALA A 87 -1.25 0.44 4.99
C ALA A 87 -1.05 0.36 6.51
N ALA A 88 -0.39 1.36 7.13
CA ALA A 88 -0.29 1.46 8.58
C ALA A 88 -1.67 1.59 9.23
N HIS A 89 -2.55 2.45 8.72
CA HIS A 89 -3.90 2.61 9.24
C HIS A 89 -4.68 1.28 9.18
N ALA A 90 -4.62 0.57 8.06
CA ALA A 90 -5.27 -0.74 7.87
C ALA A 90 -4.75 -1.80 8.87
N ASP A 91 -3.44 -1.86 9.09
CA ASP A 91 -2.82 -2.78 10.06
C ASP A 91 -3.25 -2.48 11.49
N TRP A 92 -3.27 -1.20 11.88
CA TRP A 92 -3.76 -0.79 13.20
C TRP A 92 -5.26 -1.05 13.34
N ALA A 93 -6.06 -0.81 12.30
CA ALA A 93 -7.49 -1.12 12.30
C ALA A 93 -7.74 -2.61 12.52
N LEU A 94 -6.97 -3.50 11.87
CA LEU A 94 -7.06 -4.94 12.06
C LEU A 94 -6.71 -5.35 13.51
N ARG A 95 -5.61 -4.82 14.06
CA ARG A 95 -5.20 -5.09 15.47
C ARG A 95 -6.28 -4.64 16.46
N THR A 96 -6.82 -3.44 16.25
CA THR A 96 -7.91 -2.88 17.05
C THR A 96 -9.16 -3.75 16.96
N LEU A 97 -9.56 -4.17 15.76
CA LEU A 97 -10.70 -5.07 15.56
C LEU A 97 -10.52 -6.40 16.30
N LEU A 98 -9.39 -7.08 16.11
CA LEU A 98 -9.11 -8.36 16.76
C LEU A 98 -9.11 -8.24 18.29
N PHE A 99 -8.54 -7.16 18.82
CA PHE A 99 -8.56 -6.87 20.26
C PHE A 99 -9.97 -6.72 20.80
N PHE A 100 -10.81 -5.90 20.14
CA PHE A 100 -12.18 -5.67 20.59
C PHE A 100 -13.09 -6.89 20.40
N VAL A 101 -12.86 -7.72 19.38
CA VAL A 101 -13.51 -9.03 19.25
C VAL A 101 -13.22 -9.89 20.47
N LEU A 102 -11.96 -10.03 20.87
CA LEU A 102 -11.59 -10.80 22.06
C LEU A 102 -12.21 -10.19 23.33
N LEU A 103 -12.08 -8.88 23.53
CA LEU A 103 -12.60 -8.20 24.71
C LEU A 103 -14.13 -8.32 24.81
N ALA A 104 -14.86 -8.12 23.71
CA ALA A 104 -16.31 -8.24 23.67
C ALA A 104 -16.77 -9.67 23.97
N VAL A 105 -16.13 -10.69 23.39
CA VAL A 105 -16.45 -12.10 23.67
C VAL A 105 -16.24 -12.40 25.15
N VAL A 106 -15.06 -12.06 25.70
CA VAL A 106 -14.76 -12.30 27.12
C VAL A 106 -15.74 -11.56 28.03
N ARG A 107 -16.07 -10.30 27.71
CA ARG A 107 -17.00 -9.50 28.52
C ARG A 107 -18.43 -10.03 28.46
N VAL A 108 -18.92 -10.45 27.29
CA VAL A 108 -20.24 -11.06 27.13
C VAL A 108 -20.32 -12.38 27.89
N VAL A 109 -19.32 -13.25 27.77
CA VAL A 109 -19.26 -14.53 28.50
C VAL A 109 -19.21 -14.31 30.01
N ALA A 110 -18.37 -13.37 30.48
CA ALA A 110 -18.28 -13.04 31.89
C ALA A 110 -19.62 -12.54 32.47
N THR A 111 -20.33 -11.71 31.70
CA THR A 111 -21.66 -11.20 32.07
C THR A 111 -22.70 -12.32 32.09
N TRP A 112 -22.66 -13.24 31.12
CA TRP A 112 -23.55 -14.39 31.07
C TRP A 112 -23.33 -15.34 32.25
N LEU A 113 -22.07 -15.64 32.59
CA LEU A 113 -21.71 -16.46 33.76
C LEU A 113 -22.13 -15.80 35.07
N GLN A 114 -21.94 -14.49 35.23
CA GLN A 114 -22.43 -13.71 36.37
C GLN A 114 -23.94 -13.86 36.55
N VAL A 115 -24.71 -13.70 35.46
CA VAL A 115 -26.17 -13.83 35.50
C VAL A 115 -26.59 -15.26 35.86
N ARG A 116 -25.93 -16.27 35.29
CA ARG A 116 -26.23 -17.68 35.56
C ARG A 116 -25.89 -18.10 37.00
N ALA A 117 -24.78 -17.59 37.55
CA ALA A 117 -24.33 -17.92 38.90
C ALA A 117 -24.99 -17.06 39.99
N GLY A 118 -25.67 -15.97 39.64
CA GLY A 118 -26.26 -15.01 40.59
C GLY A 118 -25.24 -14.26 41.44
N LYS A 119 -23.94 -14.30 41.06
CA LYS A 119 -22.83 -13.71 41.83
C LYS A 119 -22.21 -12.55 41.05
N PRO A 120 -21.93 -11.39 41.67
CA PRO A 120 -21.31 -10.27 40.98
C PRO A 120 -19.88 -10.59 40.56
N LEU A 121 -19.41 -9.96 39.48
CA LEU A 121 -18.00 -9.96 39.11
C LEU A 121 -17.10 -9.48 40.26
N LEU A 122 -16.03 -10.23 40.50
CA LEU A 122 -14.97 -9.88 41.45
C LEU A 122 -14.35 -8.53 41.09
N VAL A 123 -13.95 -7.75 42.10
CA VAL A 123 -13.33 -6.42 41.91
C VAL A 123 -12.08 -6.52 41.03
N GLY A 124 -11.24 -7.54 41.24
CA GLY A 124 -10.06 -7.79 40.41
C GLY A 124 -10.40 -8.00 38.92
N ALA A 125 -11.48 -8.73 38.63
CA ALA A 125 -11.94 -8.92 37.24
C ALA A 125 -12.42 -7.60 36.61
N ARG A 126 -13.10 -6.75 37.40
CA ARG A 126 -13.54 -5.42 36.93
C ARG A 126 -12.36 -4.51 36.63
N LEU A 127 -11.35 -4.47 37.50
CA LEU A 127 -10.12 -3.73 37.26
C LEU A 127 -9.39 -4.25 36.01
N GLY A 128 -9.41 -5.57 35.79
CA GLY A 128 -8.90 -6.19 34.56
C GLY A 128 -9.63 -5.69 33.30
N PHE A 129 -10.97 -5.63 33.32
CA PHE A 129 -11.75 -5.09 32.19
C PHE A 129 -11.51 -3.59 31.97
N VAL A 130 -11.38 -2.79 33.02
CA VAL A 130 -11.03 -1.37 32.89
C VAL A 130 -9.64 -1.22 32.27
N ALA A 131 -8.65 -1.98 32.74
CA ALA A 131 -7.31 -1.96 32.16
C ALA A 131 -7.32 -2.37 30.68
N ALA A 132 -8.05 -3.44 30.33
CA ALA A 132 -8.22 -3.86 28.94
C ALA A 132 -8.94 -2.79 28.09
N GLY A 133 -9.98 -2.15 28.64
CA GLY A 133 -10.66 -1.05 27.96
C GLY A 133 -9.76 0.17 27.73
N MET A 134 -8.86 0.48 28.67
CA MET A 134 -7.84 1.53 28.49
C MET A 134 -6.85 1.20 27.38
N VAL A 135 -6.39 -0.06 27.30
CA VAL A 135 -5.57 -0.54 26.17
C VAL A 135 -6.34 -0.42 24.86
N GLY A 136 -7.63 -0.79 24.86
CA GLY A 136 -8.51 -0.64 23.70
C GLY A 136 -8.68 0.82 23.26
N ALA A 137 -8.82 1.76 24.19
CA ALA A 137 -8.89 3.19 23.90
C ALA A 137 -7.59 3.71 23.26
N TRP A 138 -6.43 3.24 23.73
CA TRP A 138 -5.15 3.56 23.11
C TRP A 138 -5.03 2.98 21.69
N LEU A 139 -5.47 1.74 21.46
CA LEU A 139 -5.52 1.14 20.12
C LEU A 139 -6.42 1.94 19.17
N LEU A 140 -7.63 2.35 19.63
CA LEU A 140 -8.53 3.23 18.88
C LEU A 140 -7.86 4.56 18.52
N PHE A 141 -7.16 5.18 19.48
CA PHE A 141 -6.41 6.41 19.23
C PHE A 141 -5.36 6.22 18.13
N GLN A 142 -4.56 5.14 18.21
CA GLN A 142 -3.53 4.84 17.22
C GLN A 142 -4.11 4.59 15.82
N THR A 143 -5.27 3.95 15.73
CA THR A 143 -6.00 3.77 14.46
C THR A 143 -6.54 5.11 13.95
N ALA A 144 -7.20 5.90 14.81
CA ALA A 144 -7.84 7.16 14.45
C ALA A 144 -6.83 8.25 14.06
N ASP A 145 -5.70 8.36 14.75
CA ASP A 145 -4.63 9.31 14.45
C ASP A 145 -4.08 9.12 13.02
N ARG A 146 -3.81 7.87 12.64
CA ARG A 146 -3.37 7.52 11.27
C ARG A 146 -4.45 7.80 10.23
N GLY A 147 -5.71 7.48 10.55
CA GLY A 147 -6.85 7.81 9.70
C GLY A 147 -7.01 9.33 9.50
N GLY A 148 -6.81 10.10 10.57
CA GLY A 148 -6.76 11.56 10.53
C GLY A 148 -5.60 12.08 9.67
N ALA A 149 -4.41 11.50 9.77
CA ALA A 149 -3.27 11.88 8.95
C ALA A 149 -3.54 11.69 7.43
N LEU A 150 -4.25 10.63 7.04
CA LEU A 150 -4.66 10.41 5.64
C LEU A 150 -5.50 11.57 5.11
N VAL A 151 -6.48 12.02 5.90
CA VAL A 151 -7.40 13.09 5.51
C VAL A 151 -6.73 14.46 5.59
N PHE A 152 -6.13 14.79 6.73
CA PHE A 152 -5.67 16.16 7.03
C PHE A 152 -4.28 16.48 6.47
N ARG A 153 -3.39 15.48 6.37
CA ARG A 153 -2.01 15.69 5.91
C ARG A 153 -1.83 15.32 4.44
N HIS A 154 -2.55 14.29 3.98
CA HIS A 154 -2.39 13.75 2.62
C HIS A 154 -3.60 13.98 1.71
N GLY A 155 -4.69 14.59 2.21
CA GLY A 155 -5.86 14.93 1.41
C GLY A 155 -6.61 13.71 0.86
N VAL A 156 -6.36 12.51 1.39
CA VAL A 156 -6.99 11.28 0.92
C VAL A 156 -8.49 11.33 1.22
N ALA A 157 -9.32 11.02 0.22
CA ALA A 157 -10.79 11.04 0.31
C ALA A 157 -11.41 12.41 0.62
N VAL A 158 -10.65 13.50 0.47
CA VAL A 158 -11.19 14.87 0.41
C VAL A 158 -11.16 15.29 -1.05
N ARG A 159 -12.22 15.94 -1.54
CA ARG A 159 -12.15 16.60 -2.85
C ARG A 159 -10.88 17.46 -2.87
N PRO A 160 -10.05 17.40 -3.91
CA PRO A 160 -9.04 18.43 -4.07
C PRO A 160 -9.82 19.75 -4.12
N MET A 161 -9.79 20.53 -3.03
CA MET A 161 -9.68 21.96 -3.23
C MET A 161 -8.58 22.08 -4.24
N THR A 162 -8.82 22.79 -5.34
CA THR A 162 -7.79 23.17 -6.28
C THR A 162 -6.63 23.72 -5.46
N GLN A 163 -5.75 22.84 -5.00
CA GLN A 163 -4.40 23.19 -4.70
C GLN A 163 -4.01 23.70 -6.06
N VAL A 164 -3.73 24.99 -6.08
CA VAL A 164 -2.72 25.53 -6.96
C VAL A 164 -1.57 24.54 -6.81
N GLN A 165 -1.60 23.47 -7.61
CA GLN A 165 -0.42 22.89 -8.16
C GLN A 165 0.18 24.09 -8.90
N GLU A 166 0.93 24.90 -8.17
CA GLU A 166 2.35 24.94 -8.48
C GLU A 166 2.80 23.48 -8.52
N LYS A 167 2.48 22.83 -9.65
CA LYS A 167 3.37 21.90 -10.29
C LYS A 167 4.69 22.61 -10.10
N PRO A 168 5.60 22.14 -9.25
CA PRO A 168 6.91 22.70 -9.25
C PRO A 168 7.30 22.57 -10.72
N LYS A 169 7.42 23.70 -11.42
CA LYS A 169 8.44 23.81 -12.43
C LYS A 169 9.73 23.66 -11.65
N THR A 170 10.01 22.46 -11.15
CA THR A 170 11.31 21.90 -11.38
C THR A 170 11.37 21.79 -12.89
N THR A 171 11.76 22.91 -13.51
CA THR A 171 12.88 22.87 -14.43
C THR A 171 14.03 22.24 -13.63
N GLU A 172 13.93 20.93 -13.39
CA GLU A 172 15.06 20.11 -13.05
C GLU A 172 15.94 20.29 -14.29
N PRO A 173 17.14 20.86 -14.14
CA PRO A 173 17.98 21.19 -15.27
C PRO A 173 18.06 19.94 -16.13
N ALA A 174 17.78 20.09 -17.45
CA ALA A 174 18.08 19.04 -18.40
C ALA A 174 19.48 18.54 -18.05
N ALA A 175 19.58 17.24 -17.71
CA ALA A 175 20.83 16.65 -17.24
C ALA A 175 21.94 17.12 -18.19
N PRO A 176 23.01 17.75 -17.69
CA PRO A 176 24.09 18.18 -18.56
C PRO A 176 24.56 16.93 -19.31
N SER A 177 24.55 16.99 -20.64
CA SER A 177 25.04 15.93 -21.51
C SER A 177 26.42 15.49 -20.98
N GLY A 178 26.50 14.27 -20.43
CA GLY A 178 27.71 13.72 -19.81
C GLY A 178 27.67 13.46 -18.31
N SER A 179 26.56 13.70 -17.60
CA SER A 179 26.38 13.19 -16.22
C SER A 179 26.15 11.68 -16.23
N PRO A 180 26.59 10.91 -15.21
CA PRO A 180 26.28 9.49 -15.13
C PRO A 180 24.76 9.33 -15.15
N ALA A 181 24.24 8.53 -16.08
CA ALA A 181 22.80 8.29 -16.23
C ALA A 181 22.13 7.80 -14.94
N LEU A 182 22.90 7.28 -13.99
CA LEU A 182 22.47 6.85 -12.66
C LEU A 182 22.86 7.87 -11.58
N HIS A 183 21.86 8.33 -10.84
CA HIS A 183 21.99 9.18 -9.66
C HIS A 183 21.49 8.43 -8.42
N LEU A 184 22.30 8.41 -7.36
CA LEU A 184 21.93 7.93 -6.04
C LEU A 184 21.72 9.13 -5.12
N GLY A 185 20.52 9.25 -4.56
CA GLY A 185 20.19 10.29 -3.60
C GLY A 185 20.74 10.00 -2.21
N ASN A 186 20.99 11.05 -1.43
CA ASN A 186 21.40 10.93 -0.02
C ASN A 186 20.35 10.25 0.86
N ASP A 187 19.09 10.25 0.42
CA ASP A 187 17.97 9.55 1.03
C ASP A 187 17.91 8.06 0.66
N GLY A 188 18.89 7.54 -0.09
CA GLY A 188 18.90 6.16 -0.58
C GLY A 188 18.08 5.96 -1.86
N SER A 189 17.48 7.02 -2.42
CA SER A 189 16.79 6.92 -3.70
C SER A 189 17.74 6.64 -4.87
N LEU A 190 17.22 6.01 -5.90
CA LEU A 190 17.90 5.77 -7.16
C LEU A 190 17.08 6.39 -8.28
N THR A 191 17.74 7.14 -9.16
CA THR A 191 17.16 7.63 -10.41
C THR A 191 18.09 7.28 -11.55
N PHE A 192 17.54 6.68 -12.61
CA PHE A 192 18.26 6.34 -13.81
C PHE A 192 17.53 6.93 -15.02
N SER A 193 18.21 7.75 -15.81
CA SER A 193 17.68 8.42 -17.00
C SER A 193 18.67 8.29 -18.15
N PRO A 194 18.65 7.16 -18.89
CA PRO A 194 19.61 6.93 -19.97
C PRO A 194 19.45 7.93 -21.10
N GLY A 195 20.56 8.48 -21.56
CA GLY A 195 20.65 9.29 -22.77
C GLY A 195 20.88 8.43 -24.02
N ALA A 196 20.71 9.04 -25.18
CA ALA A 196 21.10 8.42 -26.44
C ALA A 196 22.62 8.14 -26.44
N GLY A 197 23.02 6.88 -26.68
CA GLY A 197 24.43 6.47 -26.70
C GLY A 197 24.95 5.81 -25.42
N ASP A 198 24.10 5.62 -24.39
CA ASP A 198 24.44 4.94 -23.13
C ASP A 198 24.49 3.40 -23.26
N GLU A 199 25.12 2.89 -24.32
CA GLU A 199 25.08 1.46 -24.67
C GLU A 199 25.85 0.55 -23.72
N THR A 200 26.81 1.12 -22.98
CA THR A 200 27.63 0.39 -21.99
C THR A 200 26.93 0.16 -20.65
N VAL A 201 25.68 0.63 -20.51
CA VAL A 201 24.96 0.67 -19.23
C VAL A 201 24.41 -0.70 -18.79
N LEU A 202 24.07 -1.61 -19.72
CA LEU A 202 23.67 -2.99 -19.35
C LEU A 202 24.79 -3.71 -18.58
N GLY A 203 26.04 -3.62 -19.01
CA GLY A 203 27.14 -4.35 -18.38
C GLY A 203 27.59 -3.78 -17.02
N THR A 204 27.28 -2.51 -16.75
CA THR A 204 27.83 -1.76 -15.62
C THR A 204 26.79 -1.47 -14.53
N ILE A 205 25.55 -1.16 -14.93
CA ILE A 205 24.47 -0.75 -14.03
C ILE A 205 23.36 -1.79 -13.96
N LEU A 206 22.88 -2.29 -15.11
CA LEU A 206 21.72 -3.20 -15.22
C LEU A 206 22.14 -4.67 -15.38
N LYS A 207 22.35 -5.35 -14.26
CA LYS A 207 22.91 -6.70 -14.25
C LYS A 207 21.82 -7.76 -14.25
N ASP A 208 22.12 -8.96 -14.74
CA ASP A 208 21.33 -10.15 -14.42
C ASP A 208 21.32 -10.35 -12.88
N PRO A 209 20.23 -10.87 -12.26
CA PRO A 209 20.18 -11.13 -10.82
C PRO A 209 21.33 -12.00 -10.28
N GLU A 210 21.94 -12.85 -11.13
CA GLU A 210 23.09 -13.70 -10.80
C GLU A 210 24.45 -13.06 -11.19
N GLY A 211 24.42 -11.86 -11.76
CA GLY A 211 25.59 -11.12 -12.24
C GLY A 211 25.84 -11.28 -13.73
N GLY A 212 26.63 -10.36 -14.30
CA GLY A 212 26.86 -10.28 -15.74
C GLY A 212 25.70 -9.62 -16.51
N ALA A 213 25.81 -9.59 -17.83
CA ALA A 213 24.79 -9.00 -18.70
C ALA A 213 23.63 -9.99 -18.97
N PRO A 214 22.38 -9.52 -19.03
CA PRO A 214 21.22 -10.37 -19.34
C PRO A 214 21.32 -10.93 -20.76
N LEU A 215 21.23 -12.26 -20.93
CA LEU A 215 21.42 -12.91 -22.23
C LEU A 215 20.28 -12.64 -23.23
N ALA A 216 19.07 -12.41 -22.74
CA ALA A 216 17.87 -12.20 -23.57
C ALA A 216 17.67 -10.73 -23.99
N VAL A 217 18.60 -9.83 -23.64
CA VAL A 217 18.50 -8.40 -23.93
C VAL A 217 19.81 -7.90 -24.51
N ARG A 218 19.72 -7.13 -25.60
CA ARG A 218 20.86 -6.47 -26.23
C ARG A 218 20.56 -4.98 -26.37
N VAL A 219 21.52 -4.11 -26.03
CA VAL A 219 21.39 -2.69 -26.39
C VAL A 219 21.57 -2.55 -27.90
N VAL A 220 20.64 -1.82 -28.52
CA VAL A 220 20.73 -1.41 -29.92
C VAL A 220 20.74 0.10 -30.02
N PRO A 221 21.38 0.70 -31.05
CA PRO A 221 21.37 2.15 -31.23
C PRO A 221 19.94 2.67 -31.31
N SER A 222 19.66 3.72 -30.55
CA SER A 222 18.35 4.37 -30.62
C SER A 222 18.14 5.06 -31.97
N PRO A 223 16.89 5.12 -32.49
CA PRO A 223 16.56 5.98 -33.62
C PRO A 223 17.08 7.40 -33.39
N ALA A 224 17.70 8.00 -34.42
CA ALA A 224 18.51 9.20 -34.27
C ALA A 224 17.82 10.32 -33.45
N HIS A 225 18.42 10.67 -32.30
CA HIS A 225 18.05 11.76 -31.37
C HIS A 225 16.88 11.51 -30.39
N GLU A 226 16.33 10.30 -30.29
CA GLU A 226 15.33 10.02 -29.26
C GLU A 226 16.00 9.63 -27.92
N PRO A 227 15.62 10.24 -26.78
CA PRO A 227 16.21 9.94 -25.48
C PRO A 227 15.83 8.53 -25.00
N GLY A 228 16.68 7.91 -24.19
CA GLY A 228 16.44 6.58 -23.61
C GLY A 228 17.41 5.50 -24.09
N LEU A 229 17.30 4.33 -23.46
CA LEU A 229 18.07 3.13 -23.80
C LEU A 229 17.19 2.18 -24.60
N THR A 230 17.54 1.91 -25.86
CA THR A 230 16.80 0.95 -26.70
C THR A 230 17.32 -0.47 -26.49
N LEU A 231 16.42 -1.36 -26.11
CA LEU A 231 16.69 -2.76 -25.77
C LEU A 231 15.99 -3.67 -26.78
N GLU A 232 16.76 -4.45 -27.53
CA GLU A 232 16.23 -5.58 -28.29
C GLU A 232 16.06 -6.76 -27.32
N VAL A 233 14.84 -7.28 -27.26
CA VAL A 233 14.43 -8.34 -26.33
C VAL A 233 14.08 -9.60 -27.13
N ASN A 234 14.58 -10.74 -26.68
CA ASN A 234 14.19 -12.04 -27.22
C ASN A 234 14.14 -13.08 -26.08
N GLY A 235 12.95 -13.23 -25.50
CA GLY A 235 12.69 -14.10 -24.35
C GLY A 235 12.48 -13.32 -23.06
N LYS A 236 12.78 -13.98 -21.92
CA LYS A 236 12.60 -13.42 -20.58
C LYS A 236 13.94 -12.91 -20.02
N ALA A 237 13.93 -11.69 -19.52
CA ALA A 237 15.07 -11.06 -18.85
C ALA A 237 14.64 -10.36 -17.57
N MET A 238 15.39 -10.61 -16.51
CA MET A 238 15.38 -9.81 -15.29
C MET A 238 16.67 -8.99 -15.26
N MET A 239 16.56 -7.71 -14.91
CA MET A 239 17.71 -6.81 -14.80
C MET A 239 17.60 -6.06 -13.48
N VAL A 240 18.68 -6.01 -12.69
CA VAL A 240 18.67 -5.43 -11.35
C VAL A 240 19.67 -4.30 -11.22
N PHE A 241 19.33 -3.36 -10.36
CA PHE A 241 20.26 -2.35 -9.83
C PHE A 241 20.87 -2.84 -8.52
N ASP A 242 22.05 -2.33 -8.17
CA ASP A 242 22.77 -2.78 -6.97
C ASP A 242 22.16 -2.36 -5.63
N PRO A 243 21.55 -1.17 -5.47
CA PRO A 243 20.92 -0.78 -4.20
C PRO A 243 19.81 -1.74 -3.77
N VAL A 244 19.73 -1.97 -2.46
CA VAL A 244 18.72 -2.81 -1.82
C VAL A 244 17.75 -1.94 -1.02
N PHE A 245 16.50 -2.37 -0.97
CA PHE A 245 15.44 -1.66 -0.27
C PHE A 245 14.57 -2.63 0.51
N ARG A 246 13.99 -2.12 1.62
CA ARG A 246 12.96 -2.81 2.40
C ARG A 246 11.56 -2.34 2.00
N ASP A 247 11.20 -1.10 2.28
CA ASP A 247 9.96 -0.53 1.76
C ASP A 247 10.30 0.41 0.60
N VAL A 248 9.71 0.20 -0.57
CA VAL A 248 10.15 0.87 -1.80
C VAL A 248 9.02 1.12 -2.79
N GLU A 249 9.06 2.28 -3.44
CA GLU A 249 8.40 2.53 -4.72
C GLU A 249 9.43 2.31 -5.84
N VAL A 250 9.11 1.49 -6.83
CA VAL A 250 9.89 1.33 -8.06
C VAL A 250 9.02 1.74 -9.24
N ALA A 251 9.46 2.70 -10.03
CA ALA A 251 8.78 3.17 -11.22
C ALA A 251 9.71 3.09 -12.43
N ALA A 252 9.21 2.64 -13.56
CA ALA A 252 9.91 2.69 -14.83
C ALA A 252 9.00 3.17 -15.96
N THR A 253 9.52 4.06 -16.80
CA THR A 253 8.84 4.57 -17.99
C THR A 253 9.40 3.85 -19.21
N PHE A 254 8.51 3.17 -19.93
CA PHE A 254 8.83 2.42 -21.13
C PHE A 254 8.07 2.97 -22.33
N ASP A 255 8.70 2.99 -23.49
CA ASP A 255 8.01 2.96 -24.77
C ASP A 255 7.92 1.51 -25.25
N LEU A 256 6.69 1.03 -25.39
CA LEU A 256 6.36 -0.34 -25.77
C LEU A 256 5.84 -0.47 -27.21
N SER A 257 5.89 0.61 -28.01
CA SER A 257 5.27 0.69 -29.34
C SER A 257 5.76 -0.37 -30.34
N HIS A 258 6.96 -0.91 -30.13
CA HIS A 258 7.61 -1.90 -31.00
C HIS A 258 7.90 -3.23 -30.30
N PHE A 259 7.23 -3.48 -29.18
CA PHE A 259 7.40 -4.66 -28.37
C PHE A 259 6.13 -5.53 -28.37
N SER A 260 6.31 -6.84 -28.27
CA SER A 260 5.24 -7.81 -28.05
C SER A 260 5.58 -8.67 -26.84
N GLY A 261 4.77 -8.59 -25.79
CA GLY A 261 5.03 -9.28 -24.54
C GLY A 261 4.62 -8.46 -23.33
N ARG A 262 5.36 -8.59 -22.22
CA ARG A 262 5.16 -7.79 -21.01
C ARG A 262 6.43 -7.14 -20.51
N ALA A 263 6.27 -5.93 -19.98
CA ALA A 263 7.31 -5.16 -19.31
C ALA A 263 6.86 -4.84 -17.89
N GLY A 264 7.81 -4.67 -16.98
CA GLY A 264 7.48 -4.43 -15.59
C GLY A 264 8.66 -4.03 -14.74
N VAL A 265 8.35 -3.78 -13.47
CA VAL A 265 9.32 -3.47 -12.43
C VAL A 265 9.33 -4.58 -11.39
N LEU A 266 10.51 -4.79 -10.81
CA LEU A 266 10.77 -5.78 -9.78
C LEU A 266 11.25 -5.07 -8.50
N HIS A 267 10.87 -5.63 -7.37
CA HIS A 267 11.40 -5.29 -6.06
C HIS A 267 11.70 -6.56 -5.27
N HIS A 268 12.52 -6.43 -4.23
CA HIS A 268 12.88 -7.56 -3.37
C HIS A 268 13.55 -8.73 -4.13
N VAL A 269 14.30 -8.42 -5.19
CA VAL A 269 15.00 -9.43 -5.99
C VAL A 269 16.17 -10.01 -5.18
N ARG A 270 16.16 -11.33 -4.99
CA ARG A 270 17.20 -12.13 -4.31
C ARG A 270 17.56 -13.33 -5.19
N GLY A 271 18.05 -13.04 -6.39
CA GLY A 271 18.32 -14.02 -7.45
C GLY A 271 17.14 -14.23 -8.40
N LYS A 272 17.27 -15.15 -9.36
CA LYS A 272 16.26 -15.39 -10.41
C LYS A 272 14.96 -16.03 -9.92
N ALA A 273 15.02 -16.76 -8.82
CA ALA A 273 13.89 -17.52 -8.29
C ALA A 273 13.20 -16.85 -7.09
N GLN A 274 13.56 -15.62 -6.74
CA GLN A 274 12.95 -14.88 -5.65
C GLN A 274 12.87 -13.39 -5.97
N ALA A 275 11.67 -12.92 -6.28
CA ALA A 275 11.37 -11.52 -6.54
C ALA A 275 9.86 -11.30 -6.41
N SER A 276 9.45 -10.05 -6.24
CA SER A 276 8.06 -9.65 -6.46
C SER A 276 8.04 -8.47 -7.42
N GLY A 277 6.91 -8.22 -8.07
CA GLY A 277 6.85 -7.14 -9.03
C GLY A 277 5.48 -6.93 -9.63
N PHE A 278 5.43 -5.95 -10.52
CA PHE A 278 4.26 -5.60 -11.27
C PHE A 278 4.63 -5.45 -12.75
N SER A 279 3.83 -6.06 -13.62
CA SER A 279 4.03 -6.02 -15.07
C SER A 279 2.76 -5.66 -15.81
N LEU A 280 2.93 -5.04 -16.97
CA LEU A 280 1.90 -4.74 -17.95
C LEU A 280 2.27 -5.41 -19.28
N SER A 281 1.35 -6.17 -19.85
CA SER A 281 1.46 -6.70 -21.20
C SER A 281 0.95 -5.73 -22.25
N THR A 282 1.42 -5.90 -23.49
CA THR A 282 1.03 -5.08 -24.63
C THR A 282 -0.43 -5.28 -25.06
N ASP A 283 -1.10 -6.33 -24.60
CA ASP A 283 -2.55 -6.54 -24.75
C ASP A 283 -3.38 -6.01 -23.56
N GLY A 284 -2.74 -5.36 -22.59
CA GLY A 284 -3.39 -4.69 -21.46
C GLY A 284 -3.67 -5.58 -20.25
N GLN A 285 -2.99 -6.72 -20.09
CA GLN A 285 -2.98 -7.47 -18.83
C GLN A 285 -1.99 -6.83 -17.85
N ALA A 286 -2.51 -6.31 -16.74
CA ALA A 286 -1.76 -5.86 -15.60
C ALA A 286 -1.71 -6.97 -14.55
N GLN A 287 -0.52 -7.28 -14.03
CA GLN A 287 -0.32 -8.40 -13.11
C GLN A 287 0.63 -8.00 -11.99
N LEU A 288 0.18 -8.16 -10.75
CA LEU A 288 0.99 -8.13 -9.55
C LEU A 288 1.36 -9.57 -9.18
N PHE A 289 2.65 -9.86 -9.02
CA PHE A 289 3.13 -11.23 -8.91
C PHE A 289 4.29 -11.39 -7.93
N ALA A 290 4.52 -12.64 -7.53
CA ALA A 290 5.70 -13.08 -6.81
C ALA A 290 6.34 -14.28 -7.54
N ILE A 291 7.66 -14.22 -7.71
CA ILE A 291 8.50 -15.30 -8.22
C ILE A 291 9.06 -16.04 -7.01
N THR A 292 8.83 -17.34 -6.98
CA THR A 292 9.35 -18.27 -5.97
C THR A 292 10.08 -19.43 -6.66
N PRO A 293 10.82 -20.28 -5.92
CA PRO A 293 11.37 -21.50 -6.50
C PRO A 293 10.32 -22.46 -7.10
N ALA A 294 9.06 -22.37 -6.67
CA ALA A 294 7.95 -23.13 -7.22
C ALA A 294 7.38 -22.55 -8.53
N GLY A 295 7.85 -21.36 -8.94
CA GLY A 295 7.38 -20.63 -10.10
C GLY A 295 6.78 -19.27 -9.75
N GLU A 296 6.22 -18.62 -10.76
CA GLU A 296 5.54 -17.33 -10.65
C GLU A 296 4.09 -17.53 -10.17
N ARG A 297 3.69 -16.75 -9.17
CA ARG A 297 2.36 -16.75 -8.58
C ARG A 297 1.74 -15.37 -8.74
N THR A 298 0.56 -15.31 -9.34
CA THR A 298 -0.26 -14.09 -9.39
C THR A 298 -0.78 -13.77 -7.99
N LEU A 299 -0.59 -12.53 -7.56
CA LEU A 299 -1.16 -11.99 -6.33
C LEU A 299 -2.46 -11.27 -6.60
N ASP A 300 -2.47 -10.49 -7.68
CA ASP A 300 -3.65 -9.80 -8.20
C ASP A 300 -3.47 -9.47 -9.68
N GLN A 301 -4.56 -9.24 -10.41
CA GLN A 301 -4.54 -8.95 -11.84
C GLN A 301 -5.71 -8.08 -12.27
N ALA A 302 -5.48 -7.23 -13.27
CA ALA A 302 -6.49 -6.38 -13.87
C ALA A 302 -6.32 -6.27 -15.39
N ARG A 303 -7.35 -5.77 -16.07
CA ARG A 303 -7.27 -5.42 -17.49
C ARG A 303 -7.36 -3.90 -17.62
N VAL A 304 -6.35 -3.32 -18.26
CA VAL A 304 -6.25 -1.88 -18.53
C VAL A 304 -6.25 -1.64 -20.04
N ALA A 305 -6.31 -0.38 -20.45
CA ALA A 305 -6.10 -0.04 -21.85
C ALA A 305 -4.70 -0.48 -22.29
N ALA A 306 -4.62 -1.12 -23.47
CA ALA A 306 -3.34 -1.53 -24.03
C ALA A 306 -2.43 -0.31 -24.21
N PRO A 307 -1.16 -0.37 -23.78
CA PRO A 307 -0.22 0.74 -23.92
C PRO A 307 0.00 1.03 -25.41
N ARG A 308 -0.20 2.29 -25.82
CA ARG A 308 -0.05 2.73 -27.23
C ARG A 308 1.17 3.62 -27.46
N SER A 309 1.89 3.96 -26.40
CA SER A 309 2.98 4.93 -26.38
C SER A 309 3.82 4.71 -25.12
N GLU A 310 4.54 5.75 -24.67
CA GLU A 310 5.14 5.79 -23.35
C GLU A 310 4.12 5.48 -22.25
N THR A 311 4.49 4.58 -21.36
CA THR A 311 3.69 4.18 -20.20
C THR A 311 4.61 4.04 -18.99
N MET A 312 4.15 4.58 -17.86
CA MET A 312 4.81 4.43 -16.58
C MET A 312 4.22 3.23 -15.84
N ILE A 313 5.08 2.28 -15.50
CA ILE A 313 4.73 1.10 -14.70
C ILE A 313 5.39 1.27 -13.33
N THR A 314 4.57 1.22 -12.28
CA THR A 314 5.05 1.41 -10.90
C THR A 314 4.60 0.26 -10.01
N ALA A 315 5.48 -0.19 -9.12
CA ALA A 315 5.18 -1.09 -8.02
C ALA A 315 5.56 -0.43 -6.69
N THR A 316 4.75 -0.65 -5.67
CA THR A 316 5.08 -0.26 -4.29
C THR A 316 5.05 -1.48 -3.38
N ALA A 317 5.99 -1.53 -2.46
CA ALA A 317 6.05 -2.51 -1.39
C ALA A 317 6.25 -1.79 -0.07
N TRP A 318 5.30 -1.95 0.86
CA TRP A 318 5.43 -1.45 2.22
C TRP A 318 4.91 -2.50 3.20
N GLY A 319 5.81 -3.07 4.01
CA GLY A 319 5.50 -4.18 4.89
C GLY A 319 4.85 -5.35 4.12
N ARG A 320 3.53 -5.51 4.31
CA ARG A 320 2.73 -6.58 3.70
C ARG A 320 1.87 -6.13 2.51
N HIS A 321 1.87 -4.84 2.19
CA HIS A 321 0.97 -4.24 1.21
C HIS A 321 1.75 -3.96 -0.07
N LEU A 322 1.28 -4.56 -1.17
CA LEU A 322 1.89 -4.47 -2.49
C LEU A 322 0.88 -3.84 -3.46
N LYS A 323 1.28 -2.83 -4.22
CA LYS A 323 0.40 -2.22 -5.23
C LYS A 323 1.09 -2.08 -6.57
N GLY A 324 0.32 -2.31 -7.63
CA GLY A 324 0.69 -2.08 -9.02
C GLY A 324 -0.07 -0.90 -9.60
N MET A 325 0.64 -0.01 -10.28
CA MET A 325 0.07 1.18 -10.91
C MET A 325 0.50 1.31 -12.36
N VAL A 326 -0.40 1.82 -13.19
CA VAL A 326 -0.16 2.20 -14.58
C VAL A 326 -0.47 3.69 -14.72
N ASP A 327 0.50 4.47 -15.19
CA ASP A 327 0.39 5.93 -15.35
C ASP A 327 -0.08 6.66 -14.08
N GLY A 328 0.31 6.14 -12.92
CA GLY A 328 -0.01 6.68 -11.59
C GLY A 328 -1.34 6.18 -11.01
N ALA A 329 -2.20 5.52 -11.80
CA ALA A 329 -3.44 4.94 -11.30
C ALA A 329 -3.19 3.55 -10.72
N THR A 330 -3.66 3.29 -9.50
CA THR A 330 -3.62 1.95 -8.89
C THR A 330 -4.56 1.00 -9.62
N VAL A 331 -4.05 -0.15 -10.06
CA VAL A 331 -4.82 -1.14 -10.82
C VAL A 331 -4.73 -2.55 -10.26
N ALA A 332 -3.78 -2.82 -9.36
CA ALA A 332 -3.67 -4.11 -8.68
C ALA A 332 -3.21 -3.91 -7.23
N HIS A 333 -3.76 -4.71 -6.32
CA HIS A 333 -3.49 -4.67 -4.89
C HIS A 333 -3.36 -6.09 -4.32
N GLY A 334 -2.20 -6.39 -3.73
CA GLY A 334 -1.89 -7.70 -3.16
C GLY A 334 -1.35 -7.60 -1.74
N HIS A 335 -1.54 -8.67 -0.97
CA HIS A 335 -1.04 -8.77 0.40
C HIS A 335 -0.03 -9.92 0.49
N GLU A 336 1.26 -9.59 0.56
CA GLU A 336 2.34 -10.56 0.75
C GLU A 336 3.46 -9.96 1.58
N ASP A 337 4.11 -10.78 2.41
CA ASP A 337 5.29 -10.32 3.14
C ASP A 337 6.44 -10.16 2.16
N SER A 338 6.85 -8.91 1.93
CA SER A 338 7.98 -8.58 1.07
C SER A 338 9.33 -9.10 1.64
N GLY A 339 9.37 -9.41 2.94
CA GLY A 339 10.50 -10.03 3.62
C GLY A 339 11.62 -9.04 4.00
N SER A 340 12.87 -9.50 3.96
CA SER A 340 14.07 -8.67 4.19
C SER A 340 14.37 -7.76 3.00
N GLU A 341 15.39 -6.92 3.09
CA GLU A 341 15.81 -6.10 1.96
C GLU A 341 16.13 -6.93 0.70
N GLY A 342 15.94 -6.33 -0.47
CA GLY A 342 16.33 -6.93 -1.75
C GLY A 342 16.50 -5.88 -2.85
N LYS A 343 17.08 -6.31 -3.97
CA LYS A 343 17.36 -5.41 -5.10
C LYS A 343 16.07 -5.00 -5.82
N VAL A 344 16.14 -3.89 -6.54
CA VAL A 344 15.09 -3.44 -7.46
C VAL A 344 15.53 -3.68 -8.90
N GLY A 345 14.58 -3.76 -9.82
CA GLY A 345 14.89 -4.11 -11.19
C GLY A 345 13.75 -3.95 -12.17
N LEU A 346 13.99 -4.50 -13.36
CA LEU A 346 13.08 -4.52 -14.49
C LEU A 346 12.84 -5.96 -14.92
N LEU A 347 11.63 -6.23 -15.40
CA LEU A 347 11.26 -7.48 -16.05
C LEU A 347 10.86 -7.15 -17.49
N LEU A 348 11.47 -7.84 -18.46
CA LEU A 348 11.04 -7.84 -19.85
C LEU A 348 10.84 -9.30 -20.28
N GLU A 349 9.69 -9.61 -20.88
CA GLU A 349 9.40 -10.95 -21.39
C GLU A 349 8.62 -10.86 -22.69
N GLY A 350 9.25 -11.24 -23.80
CA GLY A 350 8.64 -11.13 -25.13
C GLY A 350 9.66 -11.00 -26.24
N SER A 351 9.26 -10.34 -27.33
CA SER A 351 10.12 -10.06 -28.47
C SER A 351 9.88 -8.67 -29.05
N GLY A 352 10.93 -8.10 -29.66
CA GLY A 352 10.90 -6.78 -30.27
C GLY A 352 11.80 -5.77 -29.55
N THR A 353 11.50 -4.48 -29.71
CA THR A 353 12.30 -3.41 -29.11
C THR A 353 11.51 -2.64 -28.06
N VAL A 354 12.13 -2.45 -26.89
CA VAL A 354 11.62 -1.63 -25.79
C VAL A 354 12.57 -0.46 -25.60
N ARG A 355 12.05 0.75 -25.39
CA ARG A 355 12.88 1.88 -24.97
C ARG A 355 12.63 2.20 -23.51
N LEU A 356 13.69 2.14 -22.71
CA LEU A 356 13.68 2.52 -21.31
C LEU A 356 14.03 4.00 -21.20
N LEU A 357 13.08 4.81 -20.72
CA LEU A 357 13.23 6.26 -20.65
C LEU A 357 13.66 6.73 -19.27
N ARG A 358 13.14 6.09 -18.22
CA ARG A 358 13.47 6.43 -16.84
C ARG A 358 13.23 5.24 -15.92
N VAL A 359 14.04 5.12 -14.88
CA VAL A 359 13.78 4.29 -13.70
C VAL A 359 13.96 5.14 -12.46
N ARG A 360 13.11 4.93 -11.46
CA ARG A 360 13.22 5.54 -10.15
C ARG A 360 12.91 4.49 -9.09
N ALA A 361 13.70 4.45 -8.03
CA ALA A 361 13.38 3.69 -6.83
C ALA A 361 13.53 4.60 -5.61
N VAL A 362 12.50 4.66 -4.75
CA VAL A 362 12.48 5.54 -3.57
C VAL A 362 12.08 4.77 -2.33
N PRO A 363 12.81 4.89 -1.22
CA PRO A 363 12.42 4.27 0.03
C PRO A 363 11.12 4.87 0.58
N LEU A 364 10.22 4.01 1.05
CA LEU A 364 8.90 4.38 1.59
C LEU A 364 8.86 4.46 3.11
N SER A 365 9.86 3.90 3.80
CA SER A 365 10.12 4.13 5.21
C SER A 365 11.29 5.12 5.36
N GLY A 366 11.17 6.04 6.33
CA GLY A 366 12.32 6.82 6.77
C GLY A 366 13.32 5.90 7.46
N HIS A 367 14.61 6.07 7.12
CA HIS A 367 15.75 5.35 7.69
C HIS A 367 15.69 5.18 9.20
#